data_AF-A0A2T0KJ22-F1
#
_entry.id   AF-A0A2T0KJ22-F1
#
_cell.length_a   1.000
_cell.length_b   1.000
_cell.length_c   1.000
_cell.angle_alpha   90.00
_cell.angle_beta   90.00
_cell.angle_gamma   90.00
#
_symmetry.space_group_name_H-M   'P 1'
#
loop_
_entity.id
_entity.type
_entity.pdbx_description
1 polymer ?
#
loop_
_entity_poly.entity_id
_entity_poly.type
_entity_poly.pdbx_seq_one_letter_code
_entity_poly.pdbx_strand_id
1 'polypeptide(L)'
;MAGQLSRLRWGVRAVLLLGVATSVAANILHAQPNPISQTIAAWPPLALLLTVDLISRVPVRKGWLAVVRRTATGALAAIAAFVSYGHMVGVVARYGEVGAVPYLIPLCVDGLVVVASVCLVELNTSVKQADTEADTVADIAKAPAVRAKSPASSANKTATAVARLRSRHPDLGTQEIAQRIGVTDRTVRRHLSAAAS
;
A
#
# COMPACT_ATOMS: atom_id res chain seq x y z
N MET A 1 7.65 -10.11 15.54
CA MET A 1 6.92 -8.88 15.14
C MET A 1 5.61 -9.16 14.39
N ALA A 2 5.58 -10.06 13.39
CA ALA A 2 4.38 -10.40 12.62
C ALA A 2 3.15 -10.84 13.45
N GLY A 3 3.35 -11.63 14.52
CA GLY A 3 2.27 -12.08 15.41
C GLY A 3 1.63 -10.97 16.28
N GLN A 4 2.34 -9.86 16.50
CA GLN A 4 1.83 -8.73 17.29
C GLN A 4 0.97 -7.80 16.41
N LEU A 5 1.39 -7.59 15.15
CA LEU A 5 0.62 -6.85 14.14
C LEU A 5 -0.70 -7.55 13.80
N SER A 6 -0.71 -8.89 13.71
CA SER A 6 -1.95 -9.64 13.43
C SER A 6 -2.96 -9.55 14.57
N ARG A 7 -2.51 -9.68 15.82
CA ARG A 7 -3.35 -9.50 17.02
C ARG A 7 -3.90 -8.08 17.12
N LEU A 8 -3.09 -7.07 16.81
CA LEU A 8 -3.52 -5.68 16.82
C LEU A 8 -4.56 -5.40 15.73
N ARG A 9 -4.39 -5.95 14.52
CA ARG A 9 -5.40 -5.86 13.44
C ARG A 9 -6.73 -6.52 13.82
N TRP A 10 -6.69 -7.67 14.48
CA TRP A 10 -7.90 -8.33 14.98
C TRP A 10 -8.58 -7.54 16.09
N GLY A 11 -7.81 -6.95 17.01
CA GLY A 11 -8.33 -6.05 18.04
C GLY A 11 -9.04 -4.82 17.44
N VAL A 12 -8.40 -4.16 16.47
CA VAL A 12 -8.98 -2.99 15.79
C VAL A 12 -10.25 -3.37 15.00
N ARG A 13 -10.27 -4.52 14.33
CA ARG A 13 -11.48 -5.04 13.66
C ARG A 13 -12.61 -5.34 14.63
N ALA A 14 -12.30 -5.89 15.80
CA ALA A 14 -13.28 -6.15 16.83
C ALA A 14 -13.90 -4.84 17.37
N VAL A 15 -13.10 -3.81 17.58
CA VAL A 15 -13.58 -2.47 17.98
C VAL A 15 -14.51 -1.86 16.93
N LEU A 16 -14.16 -1.98 15.64
CA LEU A 16 -15.01 -1.53 14.54
C LEU A 16 -16.35 -2.28 14.47
N LEU A 17 -16.32 -3.61 14.59
CA LEU A 17 -17.54 -4.43 14.63
C LEU A 17 -18.41 -4.06 15.82
N LEU A 18 -17.80 -3.80 16.98
CA LEU A 18 -18.50 -3.38 18.19
C LEU A 18 -19.20 -2.04 17.98
N GLY A 19 -18.52 -1.03 17.43
CA GLY A 19 -19.13 0.28 17.16
C GLY A 19 -20.32 0.20 16.19
N VAL A 20 -20.20 -0.60 15.14
CA VAL A 20 -21.31 -0.88 14.20
C VAL A 20 -22.47 -1.56 14.93
N ALA A 21 -22.20 -2.57 15.75
CA ALA A 21 -23.22 -3.27 16.52
C ALA A 21 -23.93 -2.33 17.52
N THR A 22 -23.19 -1.45 18.19
CA THR A 22 -23.75 -0.43 19.10
C THR A 22 -24.69 0.53 18.36
N SER A 23 -24.30 1.01 17.18
CA SER A 23 -25.15 1.88 16.35
C SER A 23 -26.45 1.19 15.92
N VAL A 24 -26.38 -0.08 15.51
CA VAL A 24 -27.57 -0.88 15.16
C VAL A 24 -28.45 -1.12 16.38
N ALA A 25 -27.87 -1.47 17.53
CA ALA A 25 -28.60 -1.71 18.77
C ALA A 25 -29.33 -0.44 19.27
N ALA A 26 -28.69 0.72 19.17
CA ALA A 26 -29.32 2.01 19.51
C ALA A 26 -30.54 2.31 18.64
N ASN A 27 -30.47 2.02 17.34
CA ASN A 27 -31.61 2.19 16.43
C ASN A 27 -32.78 1.25 16.78
N ILE A 28 -32.47 0.00 17.13
CA ILE A 28 -33.47 -1.00 17.55
C ILE A 28 -34.12 -0.59 18.87
N LEU A 29 -33.33 -0.12 19.83
CA LEU A 29 -33.82 0.26 21.16
C LEU A 29 -34.62 1.58 21.16
N HIS A 30 -34.36 2.45 20.18
CA HIS A 30 -35.14 3.67 19.98
C HIS A 30 -36.55 3.40 19.42
N ALA A 31 -36.67 2.36 18.57
CA ALA A 31 -37.93 1.95 17.97
C ALA A 31 -38.93 1.46 19.05
N GLN A 32 -40.23 1.57 18.74
CA GLN A 32 -41.30 1.03 19.59
C GLN A 32 -41.06 -0.49 19.85
N PRO A 33 -41.57 -1.06 20.97
CA PRO A 33 -41.34 -2.46 21.36
C PRO A 33 -42.16 -3.45 20.51
N ASN A 34 -42.10 -3.31 19.20
CA ASN A 34 -42.68 -4.22 18.22
C ASN A 34 -41.55 -4.75 17.29
N PRO A 35 -41.47 -6.07 17.09
CA PRO A 35 -40.37 -6.69 16.32
C PRO A 35 -40.30 -6.18 14.87
N ILE A 36 -41.45 -5.76 14.31
CA ILE A 36 -41.55 -5.22 12.96
C ILE A 36 -40.91 -3.83 12.87
N SER A 37 -41.18 -2.87 13.77
CA SER A 37 -40.52 -1.55 13.69
C SER A 37 -39.04 -1.60 14.07
N GLN A 38 -38.63 -2.56 14.91
CA GLN A 38 -37.21 -2.80 15.19
C GLN A 38 -36.45 -3.28 13.95
N THR A 39 -37.06 -4.17 13.16
CA THR A 39 -36.48 -4.65 11.90
C THR A 39 -36.40 -3.53 10.86
N ILE A 40 -37.45 -2.70 10.76
CA ILE A 40 -37.46 -1.52 9.88
C ILE A 40 -36.42 -0.48 10.33
N ALA A 41 -36.22 -0.29 11.64
CA ALA A 41 -35.23 0.64 12.19
C ALA A 41 -33.78 0.17 12.01
N ALA A 42 -33.55 -1.16 11.93
CA ALA A 42 -32.25 -1.73 11.60
C ALA A 42 -31.91 -1.67 10.11
N TRP A 43 -32.91 -1.44 9.25
CA TRP A 43 -32.73 -1.45 7.80
C TRP A 43 -31.75 -0.38 7.26
N PRO A 44 -31.79 0.90 7.71
CA PRO A 44 -30.88 1.93 7.21
C PRO A 44 -29.38 1.61 7.38
N PRO A 45 -28.87 1.18 8.55
CA PRO A 45 -27.46 0.80 8.70
C PRO A 45 -27.11 -0.48 7.93
N LEU A 46 -28.03 -1.45 7.84
CA LEU A 46 -27.83 -2.67 7.05
C LEU A 46 -27.70 -2.39 5.55
N ALA A 47 -28.57 -1.53 5.00
CA ALA A 47 -28.52 -1.13 3.60
C ALA A 47 -27.20 -0.45 3.24
N LEU A 48 -26.64 0.34 4.16
CA LEU A 48 -25.35 1.00 3.99
C LEU A 48 -24.19 0.00 3.99
N LEU A 49 -24.19 -0.96 4.93
CA LEU A 49 -23.23 -2.08 4.95
C LEU A 49 -23.26 -2.88 3.64
N LEU A 50 -24.46 -3.22 3.15
CA LEU A 50 -24.61 -3.94 1.89
C LEU A 50 -24.08 -3.13 0.70
N THR A 51 -24.36 -1.82 0.69
CA THR A 51 -23.88 -0.89 -0.34
C THR A 51 -22.35 -0.82 -0.34
N VAL A 52 -21.72 -0.77 0.83
CA VAL A 52 -20.25 -0.77 0.99
C VAL A 52 -19.64 -2.08 0.52
N ASP A 53 -20.25 -3.23 0.83
CA ASP A 53 -19.76 -4.54 0.37
C ASP A 53 -19.84 -4.66 -1.17
N LEU A 54 -20.95 -4.23 -1.76
CA LEU A 54 -21.14 -4.18 -3.22
C LEU A 54 -20.12 -3.24 -3.90
N ILE A 55 -19.90 -2.06 -3.34
CA ILE A 55 -18.92 -1.08 -3.85
C ILE A 55 -17.49 -1.59 -3.77
N SER A 56 -17.18 -2.40 -2.76
CA SER A 56 -15.83 -2.93 -2.54
C SER A 56 -15.50 -4.12 -3.44
N ARG A 57 -16.51 -4.89 -3.86
CA ARG A 57 -16.33 -6.06 -4.74
C ARG A 57 -16.22 -5.71 -6.22
N VAL A 58 -16.68 -4.53 -6.65
CA VAL A 58 -16.60 -4.08 -8.05
C VAL A 58 -15.43 -3.11 -8.24
N PRO A 59 -14.29 -3.55 -8.81
CA PRO A 59 -13.15 -2.68 -9.06
C PRO A 59 -13.45 -1.69 -10.21
N VAL A 60 -13.41 -0.40 -9.88
CA VAL A 60 -13.66 0.68 -10.83
C VAL A 60 -12.35 1.04 -11.56
N ARG A 61 -12.24 0.70 -12.85
CA ARG A 61 -11.04 0.92 -13.69
C ARG A 61 -10.73 2.40 -14.02
N LYS A 62 -11.65 3.33 -13.80
CA LYS A 62 -11.49 4.77 -14.10
C LYS A 62 -11.42 5.62 -12.83
N GLY A 63 -10.38 6.44 -12.69
CA GLY A 63 -10.07 7.21 -11.46
C GLY A 63 -11.17 8.16 -11.00
N TRP A 64 -11.85 8.87 -11.91
CA TRP A 64 -12.98 9.76 -11.58
C TRP A 64 -14.16 9.01 -10.94
N LEU A 65 -14.54 7.85 -11.49
CA LEU A 65 -15.61 7.02 -10.93
C LEU A 65 -15.25 6.51 -9.53
N ALA A 66 -13.95 6.30 -9.24
CA ALA A 66 -13.51 5.98 -7.89
C ALA A 66 -13.64 7.17 -6.92
N VAL A 67 -13.42 8.41 -7.38
CA VAL A 67 -13.65 9.62 -6.58
C VAL A 67 -15.14 9.81 -6.30
N VAL A 68 -15.98 9.80 -7.33
CA VAL A 68 -17.45 9.90 -7.21
C VAL A 68 -18.00 8.84 -6.25
N ARG A 69 -17.48 7.62 -6.33
CA ARG A 69 -17.87 6.54 -5.42
C ARG A 69 -17.48 6.84 -3.98
N ARG A 70 -16.25 7.27 -3.71
CA ARG A 70 -15.82 7.63 -2.35
C ARG A 70 -16.65 8.77 -1.78
N THR A 71 -16.95 9.80 -2.57
CA THR A 71 -17.77 10.93 -2.13
C THR A 71 -19.21 10.49 -1.86
N ALA A 72 -19.80 9.64 -2.70
CA ALA A 72 -21.14 9.12 -2.50
C ALA A 72 -21.24 8.23 -1.25
N THR A 73 -20.29 7.31 -1.05
CA THR A 73 -20.22 6.48 0.16
C THR A 73 -20.02 7.34 1.41
N GLY A 74 -19.14 8.34 1.34
CA GLY A 74 -18.92 9.28 2.45
C GLY A 74 -20.18 10.07 2.82
N ALA A 75 -20.93 10.54 1.82
CA ALA A 75 -22.19 11.24 2.04
C ALA A 75 -23.26 10.34 2.70
N LEU A 76 -23.43 9.10 2.21
CA LEU A 76 -24.34 8.13 2.83
C LEU A 76 -23.94 7.83 4.28
N ALA A 77 -22.65 7.60 4.53
CA ALA A 77 -22.12 7.34 5.87
C ALA A 77 -22.41 8.51 6.81
N ALA A 78 -22.23 9.76 6.36
CA ALA A 78 -22.54 10.94 7.15
C ALA A 78 -24.03 11.06 7.50
N ILE A 79 -24.92 10.80 6.53
CA ILE A 79 -26.38 10.81 6.76
C ILE A 79 -26.78 9.74 7.78
N ALA A 80 -26.26 8.51 7.63
CA ALA A 80 -26.56 7.44 8.57
C ALA A 80 -26.01 7.71 9.97
N ALA A 81 -24.81 8.30 10.07
CA ALA A 81 -24.22 8.72 11.34
C ALA A 81 -25.09 9.79 12.02
N PHE A 82 -25.56 10.79 11.27
CA PHE A 82 -26.42 11.85 11.81
C PHE A 82 -27.75 11.30 12.34
N VAL A 83 -28.41 10.40 11.60
CA VAL A 83 -29.66 9.76 12.04
C VAL A 83 -29.42 8.85 13.24
N SER A 84 -28.32 8.09 13.25
CA SER A 84 -27.96 7.21 14.37
C SER A 84 -27.64 8.00 15.64
N TYR A 85 -26.95 9.14 15.52
CA TYR A 85 -26.66 10.04 16.64
C TYR A 85 -27.94 10.50 17.32
N GLY A 86 -28.95 10.92 16.55
CA GLY A 86 -30.25 11.33 17.08
C GLY A 86 -30.98 10.22 17.86
N HIS A 87 -30.95 8.98 17.35
CA HIS A 87 -31.54 7.84 18.06
C HIS A 87 -30.79 7.50 19.35
N MET A 88 -29.46 7.58 19.33
CA MET A 88 -28.62 7.28 20.49
C MET A 88 -28.81 8.33 21.60
N VAL A 89 -28.84 9.62 21.24
CA VAL A 89 -29.21 10.73 22.16
C VAL A 89 -30.61 10.51 22.71
N GLY A 90 -31.58 10.13 21.86
CA GLY A 90 -32.95 9.85 22.27
C GLY A 90 -33.09 8.65 23.22
N VAL A 91 -32.26 7.61 23.06
CA VAL A 91 -32.17 6.49 24.01
C VAL A 91 -31.58 6.96 25.32
N VAL A 92 -30.43 7.63 25.31
CA VAL A 92 -29.75 8.07 26.53
C VAL A 92 -30.60 9.05 27.35
N ALA A 93 -31.29 9.98 26.68
CA ALA A 93 -32.23 10.89 27.31
C ALA A 93 -33.44 10.17 27.94
N ARG A 94 -33.91 9.05 27.36
CA ARG A 94 -34.98 8.22 27.94
C ARG A 94 -34.56 7.45 29.18
N TYR A 95 -33.26 7.21 29.37
CA TYR A 95 -32.71 6.51 30.54
C TYR A 95 -32.29 7.45 31.69
N GLY A 96 -32.60 8.75 31.61
CA GLY A 96 -32.52 9.67 32.76
C GLY A 96 -31.31 10.62 32.77
N GLU A 97 -30.46 10.60 31.75
CA GLU A 97 -29.34 11.53 31.60
C GLU A 97 -29.87 12.91 31.13
N VAL A 98 -29.61 13.96 31.92
CA VAL A 98 -30.07 15.34 31.67
C VAL A 98 -28.90 16.27 31.31
N GLY A 99 -29.16 17.28 30.48
CA GLY A 99 -28.15 18.26 30.08
C GLY A 99 -27.27 17.76 28.92
N ALA A 100 -25.94 17.91 29.04
CA ALA A 100 -25.00 17.65 27.94
C ALA A 100 -24.60 16.18 27.76
N VAL A 101 -24.82 15.33 28.76
CA VAL A 101 -24.32 13.93 28.79
C VAL A 101 -24.88 13.05 27.65
N PRO A 102 -26.18 13.13 27.28
CA PRO A 102 -26.73 12.36 26.16
C PRO A 102 -26.02 12.59 24.82
N TYR A 103 -25.39 13.75 24.66
CA TYR A 103 -24.66 14.15 23.45
C TYR A 103 -23.20 13.69 23.45
N LEU A 104 -22.61 13.50 24.64
CA LEU A 104 -21.20 13.14 24.81
C LEU A 104 -20.97 11.63 24.68
N ILE A 105 -21.91 10.80 25.13
CA ILE A 105 -21.78 9.34 25.04
C ILE A 105 -21.64 8.84 23.59
N PRO A 106 -22.50 9.25 22.64
CA PRO A 106 -22.35 8.84 21.23
C PRO A 106 -21.07 9.39 20.61
N LEU A 107 -20.66 10.61 20.99
CA LEU A 107 -19.43 11.24 20.50
C LEU A 107 -18.17 10.46 20.91
N CYS A 108 -18.13 9.89 22.11
CA CYS A 108 -17.03 9.03 22.55
C CYS A 108 -16.94 7.73 21.74
N VAL A 109 -18.09 7.13 21.39
CA VAL A 109 -18.15 5.92 20.55
C VAL A 109 -17.66 6.22 19.13
N ASP A 110 -18.11 7.33 18.55
CA ASP A 110 -17.68 7.75 17.22
C ASP A 110 -16.17 8.09 17.20
N GLY A 111 -15.68 8.76 18.24
CA GLY A 111 -14.25 9.03 18.42
C GLY A 111 -13.42 7.74 18.45
N LEU A 112 -13.87 6.71 19.16
CA LEU A 112 -13.23 5.40 19.18
C LEU A 112 -13.19 4.76 17.79
N VAL A 113 -14.30 4.83 17.04
CA VAL A 113 -14.39 4.27 15.68
C VAL A 113 -13.45 5.00 14.71
N VAL A 114 -13.33 6.32 14.82
CA VAL A 114 -12.40 7.12 14.01
C VAL A 114 -10.96 6.75 14.30
N VAL A 115 -10.58 6.72 15.59
CA VAL A 115 -9.22 6.34 16.01
C VAL A 115 -8.89 4.92 15.57
N ALA A 116 -9.80 3.97 15.78
CA ALA A 116 -9.65 2.59 15.32
C ALA A 116 -9.48 2.51 13.80
N SER A 117 -10.25 3.29 13.04
CA SER A 117 -10.16 3.35 11.57
C SER A 117 -8.80 3.85 11.10
N VAL A 118 -8.28 4.91 11.71
CA VAL A 118 -6.93 5.46 11.41
C VAL A 118 -5.86 4.43 11.73
N CYS A 119 -5.90 3.80 12.91
CA CYS A 119 -4.95 2.74 13.28
C CYS A 119 -5.00 1.57 12.29
N LEU A 120 -6.18 1.18 11.78
CA LEU A 120 -6.30 0.11 10.78
C LEU A 120 -5.63 0.48 9.45
N VAL A 121 -5.74 1.73 9.03
CA VAL A 121 -5.11 2.24 7.80
C VAL A 121 -3.59 2.25 7.95
N GLU A 122 -3.08 2.73 9.07
CA GLU A 122 -1.65 2.71 9.36
C GLU A 122 -1.10 1.28 9.40
N LEU A 123 -1.77 0.36 10.12
CA LEU A 123 -1.37 -1.05 10.18
C LEU A 123 -1.39 -1.75 8.82
N ASN A 124 -2.35 -1.41 7.95
CA ASN A 124 -2.38 -1.95 6.58
C ASN A 124 -1.25 -1.38 5.71
N THR A 125 -0.87 -0.12 5.93
CA THR A 125 0.21 0.53 5.19
C THR A 125 1.57 -0.02 5.60
N SER A 126 1.81 -0.21 6.91
CA SER A 126 3.04 -0.81 7.43
C SER A 126 3.24 -2.25 6.97
N VAL A 127 2.18 -3.06 6.88
CA VAL A 127 2.27 -4.43 6.35
C VAL A 127 2.63 -4.42 4.87
N LYS A 128 2.01 -3.55 4.06
CA LYS A 128 2.36 -3.41 2.64
C LYS A 128 3.80 -2.96 2.42
N GLN A 129 4.29 -2.05 3.26
CA GLN A 129 5.69 -1.60 3.20
C GLN A 129 6.65 -2.76 3.51
N ALA A 130 6.37 -3.53 4.56
CA ALA A 130 7.16 -4.71 4.90
C ALA A 130 7.15 -5.78 3.79
N ASP A 131 6.00 -6.01 3.15
CA ASP A 131 5.88 -6.94 2.02
C ASP A 131 6.68 -6.43 0.80
N THR A 132 6.61 -5.12 0.51
CA THR A 132 7.34 -4.50 -0.61
C THR A 132 8.85 -4.54 -0.37
N GLU A 133 9.31 -4.30 0.86
CA GLU A 133 10.71 -4.43 1.25
C GLU A 133 11.20 -5.87 1.14
N ALA A 134 10.40 -6.84 1.58
CA ALA A 134 10.72 -8.27 1.46
C ALA A 134 10.81 -8.71 -0.01
N ASP A 135 9.88 -8.27 -0.86
CA ASP A 135 9.90 -8.55 -2.30
C ASP A 135 11.11 -7.88 -2.98
N THR A 136 11.47 -6.66 -2.57
CA THR A 136 12.64 -5.95 -3.11
C THR A 136 13.94 -6.66 -2.73
N VAL A 137 14.09 -7.12 -1.48
CA VAL A 137 15.25 -7.89 -1.03
C VAL A 137 15.33 -9.25 -1.72
N ALA A 138 14.18 -9.92 -1.90
CA ALA A 138 14.10 -11.18 -2.64
C ALA A 138 14.46 -11.00 -4.12
N ASP A 139 14.05 -9.89 -4.74
CA ASP A 139 14.37 -9.56 -6.14
C ASP A 139 15.85 -9.18 -6.30
N ILE A 140 16.44 -8.44 -5.35
CA ILE A 140 17.90 -8.17 -5.33
C ILE A 140 18.70 -9.48 -5.15
N ALA A 141 18.23 -10.39 -4.31
CA ALA A 141 18.88 -11.68 -4.10
C ALA A 141 18.72 -12.65 -5.29
N LYS A 142 17.64 -12.50 -6.07
CA LYS A 142 17.32 -13.34 -7.23
C LYS A 142 17.77 -12.74 -8.56
N ALA A 143 18.05 -11.44 -8.60
CA ALA A 143 18.65 -10.78 -9.74
C ALA A 143 19.91 -11.57 -10.13
N PRO A 144 20.03 -12.04 -11.39
CA PRO A 144 21.27 -12.65 -11.81
C PRO A 144 22.32 -11.59 -11.56
N ALA A 145 23.36 -11.93 -10.78
CA ALA A 145 24.51 -11.05 -10.63
C ALA A 145 24.89 -10.63 -12.04
N VAL A 146 24.53 -9.40 -12.44
CA VAL A 146 24.98 -8.82 -13.69
C VAL A 146 26.46 -8.74 -13.43
N ARG A 147 27.15 -9.78 -13.89
CA ARG A 147 28.56 -10.01 -13.68
C ARG A 147 29.19 -8.71 -14.11
N ALA A 148 29.55 -7.86 -13.14
CA ALA A 148 30.32 -6.67 -13.38
C ALA A 148 31.48 -7.20 -14.20
N LYS A 149 31.56 -6.81 -15.48
CA LYS A 149 32.55 -7.39 -16.41
C LYS A 149 33.88 -7.26 -15.72
N SER A 150 34.44 -8.38 -15.22
CA SER A 150 35.72 -8.32 -14.50
C SER A 150 36.71 -7.60 -15.42
N PRO A 151 37.45 -6.59 -14.93
CA PRO A 151 38.35 -5.78 -15.75
C PRO A 151 39.28 -6.64 -16.63
N ALA A 152 39.69 -7.81 -16.10
CA ALA A 152 40.52 -8.80 -16.78
C ALA A 152 39.95 -9.35 -18.10
N SER A 153 38.63 -9.53 -18.23
CA SER A 153 38.02 -10.07 -19.46
C SER A 153 38.02 -9.06 -20.60
N SER A 154 37.84 -7.76 -20.29
CA SER A 154 37.92 -6.69 -21.29
C SER A 154 39.37 -6.43 -21.73
N ALA A 155 40.32 -6.47 -20.80
CA ALA A 155 41.73 -6.27 -21.08
C ALA A 155 42.31 -7.36 -22.00
N ASN A 156 41.92 -8.63 -21.80
CA ASN A 156 42.35 -9.73 -22.68
C ASN A 156 41.77 -9.57 -24.10
N LYS A 157 40.52 -9.12 -24.25
CA LYS A 157 39.92 -8.88 -25.57
C LYS A 157 40.65 -7.77 -26.34
N THR A 158 41.01 -6.69 -25.66
CA THR A 158 41.79 -5.59 -26.26
C THR A 158 43.18 -6.06 -26.68
N ALA A 159 43.88 -6.83 -25.84
CA ALA A 159 45.20 -7.37 -26.17
C ALA A 159 45.18 -8.26 -27.42
N THR A 160 44.21 -9.18 -27.51
CA THR A 160 44.06 -10.06 -28.68
C THR A 160 43.69 -9.29 -29.95
N ALA A 161 42.86 -8.26 -29.84
CA ALA A 161 42.50 -7.40 -30.97
C ALA A 161 43.71 -6.61 -31.50
N VAL A 162 44.53 -6.05 -30.61
CA VAL A 162 45.77 -5.34 -30.96
C VAL A 162 46.76 -6.27 -31.67
N ALA A 163 46.99 -7.47 -31.13
CA ALA A 163 47.91 -8.45 -31.72
C ALA A 163 47.46 -8.91 -33.12
N ARG A 164 46.15 -9.17 -33.31
CA ARG A 164 45.59 -9.57 -34.60
C ARG A 164 45.64 -8.45 -35.64
N LEU A 165 45.45 -7.20 -35.23
CA LEU A 165 45.51 -6.07 -36.16
C LEU A 165 46.96 -5.80 -36.60
N ARG A 166 47.91 -5.93 -35.67
CA ARG A 166 49.35 -5.79 -35.96
C ARG A 166 49.87 -6.88 -36.90
N SER A 167 49.41 -8.13 -36.76
CA SER A 167 49.84 -9.21 -37.65
C SER A 167 49.30 -9.10 -39.08
N ARG A 168 48.11 -8.51 -39.25
CA ARG A 168 47.53 -8.26 -40.59
C ARG A 168 48.09 -7.02 -41.27
N HIS A 169 48.57 -6.05 -40.49
CA HIS A 169 49.03 -4.76 -40.98
C HIS A 169 50.30 -4.32 -40.22
N PRO A 170 51.48 -4.85 -40.58
CA PRO A 170 52.73 -4.56 -39.89
C PRO A 170 53.18 -3.10 -40.02
N ASP A 171 52.68 -2.37 -41.02
CA ASP A 171 53.08 -1.00 -41.34
C ASP A 171 52.24 0.07 -40.61
N LEU A 172 51.13 -0.32 -39.97
CA LEU A 172 50.24 0.63 -39.27
C LEU A 172 50.87 1.15 -37.97
N GLY A 173 50.84 2.47 -37.78
CA GLY A 173 51.27 3.13 -36.55
C GLY A 173 50.37 2.79 -35.35
N THR A 174 50.92 2.86 -34.13
CA THR A 174 50.18 2.49 -32.89
C THR A 174 48.97 3.39 -32.64
N GLN A 175 49.03 4.66 -33.05
CA GLN A 175 47.92 5.61 -32.91
C GLN A 175 46.72 5.22 -33.78
N GLU A 176 46.97 4.72 -34.99
CA GLU A 176 45.92 4.33 -35.92
C GLU A 176 45.26 3.01 -35.48
N ILE A 177 46.05 2.08 -34.93
CA ILE A 177 45.56 0.86 -34.28
C ILE A 177 44.65 1.21 -33.09
N ALA A 178 45.05 2.21 -32.29
CA ALA A 178 44.29 2.68 -31.14
C ALA A 178 42.93 3.27 -31.56
N GLN A 179 42.93 4.10 -32.61
CA GLN A 179 41.71 4.71 -33.16
C GLN A 179 40.74 3.67 -33.72
N ARG A 180 41.23 2.64 -34.45
CA ARG A 180 40.39 1.59 -35.03
C ARG A 180 39.76 0.65 -33.98
N ILE A 181 40.44 0.43 -32.86
CA ILE A 181 39.96 -0.44 -31.77
C ILE A 181 39.15 0.36 -30.72
N GLY A 182 39.21 1.71 -30.76
CA GLY A 182 38.53 2.58 -29.80
C GLY A 182 39.20 2.61 -28.43
N VAL A 183 40.53 2.49 -28.40
CA VAL A 183 41.35 2.52 -27.17
C VAL A 183 42.46 3.57 -27.27
N THR A 184 43.16 3.87 -26.18
CA THR A 184 44.24 4.87 -26.18
C THR A 184 45.55 4.28 -26.71
N ASP A 185 46.37 5.13 -27.34
CA ASP A 185 47.70 4.76 -27.86
C ASP A 185 48.61 4.15 -26.77
N ARG A 186 48.55 4.70 -25.55
CA ARG A 186 49.26 4.14 -24.37
C ARG A 186 48.88 2.69 -24.07
N THR A 187 47.59 2.35 -24.23
CA THR A 187 47.08 1.00 -23.98
C THR A 187 47.59 0.02 -25.04
N VAL A 188 47.63 0.44 -26.31
CA VAL A 188 48.19 -0.34 -27.41
C VAL A 188 49.68 -0.61 -27.19
N ARG A 189 50.48 0.44 -26.87
CA ARG A 189 51.92 0.29 -26.59
C ARG A 189 52.19 -0.69 -25.45
N ARG A 190 51.41 -0.62 -24.35
CA ARG A 190 51.53 -1.54 -23.21
C ARG A 190 51.29 -3.01 -23.60
N HIS A 191 50.32 -3.28 -24.46
CA HIS A 191 50.04 -4.65 -24.90
C HIS A 191 51.06 -5.16 -25.93
N LEU A 192 51.60 -4.28 -26.78
CA LEU A 192 52.70 -4.63 -27.68
C LEU A 192 54.01 -4.89 -26.93
N SER A 193 54.33 -4.09 -25.91
CA SER A 193 55.52 -4.32 -25.07
C SER A 193 55.42 -5.61 -24.26
N ALA A 194 54.23 -5.93 -23.74
CA ALA A 194 53.99 -7.16 -22.99
C ALA A 194 53.95 -8.43 -23.86
N ALA A 195 53.82 -8.29 -25.18
CA ALA A 195 53.89 -9.41 -26.13
C ALA A 195 55.30 -9.65 -26.70
N ALA A 196 56.21 -8.68 -26.52
CA ALA A 196 57.61 -8.74 -26.96
C ALA A 196 58.57 -9.24 -25.87
N SER A 197 58.08 -9.33 -24.63
CA SER A 197 58.73 -9.92 -23.44
C SER A 197 58.29 -11.36 -23.25
#